data_AF-A0A8T4T9S4-F1
#
_entry.id   AF-A0A8T4T9S4-F1
#
_cell.length_a   1.000
_cell.length_b   1.000
_cell.length_c   1.000
_cell.angle_alpha   90.00
_cell.angle_beta   90.00
_cell.angle_gamma   90.00
#
_symmetry.space_group_name_H-M   'P 1'
#
loop_
_entity.id
_entity.type
_entity.pdbx_description
1 polymer ?
#
loop_
_entity_poly.entity_id
_entity_poly.type
_entity_poly.pdbx_seq_one_letter_code
_entity_poly.pdbx_strand_id
1 'polypeptide(L)'
;MKITLLKGKHETAEDAKHGLPYIQTCDVYSPECAFQSELEAVRVEDEWMLLLPQSRSRMKDLIAQSVKLNACPDFARAQKELLHRNSKPIWYTERWHQRESILSRQMHDHANLVVRKAAVASLDGRFDDYVRDFWCHWQYSKEEKTKRDTHIAHNFEIAEERIRTRYPSLREQRELHLVARLGAMHCPEQYCSKPVEVVQLPSERSPIFVEYNRVIETATSPDEARPIMLAFALQGISAKQHAGLSDSDILAMSISELERTIRALVRAEKKQAKPL
;
A
#
# COMPACT_ATOMS: atom_id res chain seq x y z
N MET A 1 -22.46 0.52 -13.57
CA MET A 1 -21.55 -0.35 -12.80
C MET A 1 -21.48 0.09 -11.35
N LYS A 2 -21.52 -0.86 -10.40
CA LYS A 2 -21.22 -0.66 -8.98
C LYS A 2 -19.71 -0.82 -8.75
N ILE A 3 -19.10 0.10 -8.00
CA ILE A 3 -17.70 0.05 -7.61
C ILE A 3 -17.61 -0.04 -6.09
N THR A 4 -16.91 -1.05 -5.59
CA THR A 4 -16.57 -1.17 -4.16
C THR A 4 -15.06 -1.14 -4.00
N LEU A 5 -14.58 -0.26 -3.13
CA LEU A 5 -13.17 -0.03 -2.87
C LEU A 5 -12.79 -0.50 -1.47
N LEU A 6 -12.08 -1.62 -1.41
CA LEU A 6 -11.59 -2.23 -0.19
C LEU A 6 -10.28 -1.56 0.23
N LYS A 7 -10.26 -0.95 1.40
CA LYS A 7 -9.08 -0.32 2.01
C LYS A 7 -8.51 -1.24 3.09
N GLY A 8 -7.19 -1.40 3.15
CA GLY A 8 -6.55 -2.14 4.25
C GLY A 8 -5.05 -2.37 4.02
N LYS A 9 -4.50 -3.30 4.81
CA LYS A 9 -3.10 -3.76 4.69
C LYS A 9 -2.95 -4.82 3.61
N HIS A 10 -1.71 -4.96 3.14
CA HIS A 10 -1.28 -5.94 2.13
C HIS A 10 -0.08 -6.75 2.63
N GLU A 11 -0.03 -7.09 3.90
CA GLU A 11 1.17 -7.67 4.53
C GLU A 11 1.08 -9.20 4.60
N THR A 12 -0.06 -9.71 5.07
CA THR A 12 -0.18 -11.13 5.46
C THR A 12 -1.20 -11.91 4.63
N ALA A 13 -1.13 -13.24 4.68
CA ALA A 13 -2.17 -14.09 4.13
C ALA A 13 -3.54 -13.90 4.82
N GLU A 14 -3.56 -13.49 6.09
CA GLU A 14 -4.80 -13.21 6.82
C GLU A 14 -5.47 -11.94 6.31
N ASP A 15 -4.69 -10.88 6.04
CA ASP A 15 -5.21 -9.64 5.44
C ASP A 15 -5.91 -9.90 4.09
N ALA A 16 -5.44 -10.88 3.32
CA ALA A 16 -6.07 -11.27 2.06
C ALA A 16 -7.46 -11.92 2.28
N LYS A 17 -7.65 -12.68 3.37
CA LYS A 17 -8.92 -13.36 3.67
C LYS A 17 -10.04 -12.39 4.02
N HIS A 18 -9.73 -11.23 4.59
CA HIS A 18 -10.74 -10.18 4.82
C HIS A 18 -11.43 -9.73 3.51
N GLY A 19 -10.78 -9.91 2.36
CA GLY A 19 -11.34 -9.61 1.04
C GLY A 19 -12.27 -10.69 0.49
N LEU A 20 -12.30 -11.90 1.07
CA LEU A 20 -13.03 -13.06 0.53
C LEU A 20 -14.54 -12.79 0.31
N PRO A 21 -15.30 -12.19 1.25
CA PRO A 21 -16.72 -11.94 1.04
C PRO A 21 -16.98 -11.10 -0.22
N TYR A 22 -16.11 -10.12 -0.50
CA TYR A 22 -16.20 -9.24 -1.65
C TYR A 22 -15.73 -9.89 -2.95
N ILE A 23 -14.72 -10.76 -2.87
CA ILE A 23 -14.31 -11.60 -4.00
C ILE A 23 -15.46 -12.51 -4.44
N GLN A 24 -16.20 -13.10 -3.49
CA GLN A 24 -17.31 -14.01 -3.80
C GLN A 24 -18.43 -13.32 -4.58
N THR A 25 -18.74 -12.06 -4.24
CA THR A 25 -19.87 -11.32 -4.81
C THR A 25 -19.50 -10.47 -6.03
N CYS A 26 -18.22 -10.19 -6.30
CA CYS A 26 -17.84 -9.34 -7.43
C CYS A 26 -17.95 -10.07 -8.77
N ASP A 27 -18.12 -9.32 -9.85
CA ASP A 27 -17.96 -9.85 -11.21
C ASP A 27 -16.51 -9.80 -11.66
N VAL A 28 -15.81 -8.73 -11.27
CA VAL A 28 -14.40 -8.48 -11.60
C VAL A 28 -13.69 -7.94 -10.37
N TYR A 29 -12.46 -8.40 -10.16
CA TYR A 29 -11.63 -7.95 -9.06
C TYR A 29 -10.41 -7.15 -9.55
N SER A 30 -10.03 -6.11 -8.83
CA SER A 30 -8.80 -5.35 -9.08
C SER A 30 -7.85 -5.49 -7.89
N PRO A 31 -6.79 -6.31 -7.98
CA PRO A 31 -5.74 -6.32 -6.99
C PRO A 31 -4.89 -5.05 -7.14
N GLU A 32 -4.34 -4.56 -6.03
CA GLU A 32 -3.43 -3.41 -6.08
C GLU A 32 -2.19 -3.75 -6.90
N CYS A 33 -1.85 -2.89 -7.85
CA CYS A 33 -0.56 -2.90 -8.52
C CYS A 33 -0.10 -1.48 -8.79
N ALA A 34 0.97 -1.08 -8.11
CA ALA A 34 1.48 0.26 -8.20
C ALA A 34 2.28 0.47 -9.50
N PHE A 35 2.02 1.60 -10.17
CA PHE A 35 2.78 2.06 -11.34
C PHE A 35 2.78 1.07 -12.50
N GLN A 36 1.66 0.39 -12.71
CA GLN A 36 1.50 -0.56 -13.81
C GLN A 36 1.12 0.16 -15.10
N SER A 37 1.88 -0.09 -16.17
CA SER A 37 1.51 0.45 -17.48
C SER A 37 0.32 -0.32 -18.04
N GLU A 38 -0.42 0.29 -18.97
CA GLU A 38 -1.55 -0.38 -19.62
C GLU A 38 -1.13 -1.69 -20.32
N LEU A 39 0.03 -1.69 -20.98
CA LEU A 39 0.57 -2.89 -21.64
C LEU A 39 0.85 -4.02 -20.64
N GLU A 40 1.44 -3.69 -19.48
CA GLU A 40 1.71 -4.66 -18.43
C GLU A 40 0.41 -5.14 -17.76
N ALA A 41 -0.57 -4.25 -17.55
CA ALA A 41 -1.89 -4.60 -17.04
C ALA A 41 -2.55 -5.63 -17.94
N VAL A 42 -2.65 -5.35 -19.24
CA VAL A 42 -3.24 -6.26 -20.22
C VAL A 42 -2.51 -7.61 -20.24
N ARG A 43 -1.18 -7.61 -20.27
CA ARG A 43 -0.39 -8.85 -20.28
C ARG A 43 -0.68 -9.72 -19.05
N VAL A 44 -0.66 -9.15 -17.85
CA VAL A 44 -0.90 -9.93 -16.61
C VAL A 44 -2.34 -10.42 -16.55
N GLU A 45 -3.29 -9.63 -17.05
CA GLU A 45 -4.69 -10.05 -17.12
C GLU A 45 -4.90 -11.17 -18.15
N ASP A 46 -4.19 -11.15 -19.28
CA ASP A 46 -4.25 -12.21 -20.30
C ASP A 46 -3.67 -13.50 -19.73
N GLU A 47 -2.51 -13.42 -19.07
CA GLU A 47 -1.91 -14.53 -18.32
C GLU A 47 -2.90 -15.09 -17.29
N TRP A 48 -3.58 -14.21 -16.53
CA TRP A 48 -4.59 -14.64 -15.55
C TRP A 48 -5.77 -15.38 -16.20
N MET A 49 -6.28 -14.90 -17.33
CA MET A 49 -7.38 -15.56 -18.04
C MET A 49 -7.03 -16.96 -18.52
N LEU A 50 -5.78 -17.20 -18.93
CA LEU A 50 -5.28 -18.54 -19.31
C LEU A 50 -5.17 -19.49 -18.09
N LEU A 51 -4.97 -18.91 -16.91
CA LEU A 51 -4.79 -19.62 -15.64
C LEU A 51 -6.11 -19.98 -14.96
N LEU A 52 -7.14 -19.15 -15.09
CA LEU A 52 -8.48 -19.39 -14.51
C LEU A 52 -9.07 -20.79 -14.78
N PRO A 53 -9.02 -21.36 -16.00
CA PRO A 53 -9.58 -22.69 -16.24
C PRO A 53 -8.68 -23.85 -15.76
N GLN A 54 -7.46 -23.59 -15.29
CA GLN A 54 -6.52 -24.63 -14.88
C GLN A 54 -6.93 -25.29 -13.55
N SER A 55 -6.52 -26.55 -13.35
CA SER A 55 -6.78 -27.28 -12.11
C SER A 55 -6.10 -26.62 -10.91
N ARG A 56 -6.70 -26.78 -9.71
CA ARG A 56 -6.18 -26.20 -8.46
C ARG A 56 -4.73 -26.60 -8.17
N SER A 57 -4.34 -27.85 -8.45
CA SER A 57 -2.99 -28.33 -8.22
C SER A 57 -1.97 -27.60 -9.10
N ARG A 58 -2.24 -27.50 -10.41
CA ARG A 58 -1.37 -26.79 -11.36
C ARG A 58 -1.28 -25.31 -11.04
N MET A 59 -2.39 -24.71 -10.60
CA MET A 59 -2.43 -23.29 -10.28
C MET A 59 -1.60 -22.93 -9.06
N LYS A 60 -1.56 -23.79 -8.03
CA LYS A 60 -0.82 -23.50 -6.79
C LYS A 60 0.66 -23.18 -7.06
N ASP A 61 1.30 -23.95 -7.95
CA ASP A 61 2.72 -23.77 -8.29
C ASP A 61 2.94 -22.53 -9.16
N LEU A 62 2.05 -22.29 -10.13
CA LEU A 62 2.13 -21.12 -11.02
C LEU A 62 1.88 -19.81 -10.25
N ILE A 63 0.93 -19.78 -9.30
CA ILE A 63 0.75 -18.63 -8.40
C ILE A 63 2.02 -18.41 -7.59
N ALA A 64 2.55 -19.45 -6.94
CA ALA A 64 3.73 -19.35 -6.10
C ALA A 64 4.95 -18.78 -6.85
N GLN A 65 5.15 -19.19 -8.11
CA GLN A 65 6.20 -18.63 -8.96
C GLN A 65 5.92 -17.15 -9.32
N SER A 66 4.69 -16.81 -9.69
CA SER A 66 4.31 -15.46 -10.11
C SER A 66 4.44 -14.40 -9.02
N VAL A 67 4.37 -14.80 -7.74
CA VAL A 67 4.38 -13.87 -6.59
C VAL A 67 5.73 -13.78 -5.90
N LYS A 68 6.73 -14.58 -6.29
CA LYS A 68 8.03 -14.68 -5.61
C LYS A 68 8.75 -13.34 -5.44
N LEU A 69 8.59 -12.43 -6.40
CA LEU A 69 9.23 -11.10 -6.41
C LEU A 69 8.31 -9.98 -5.90
N ASN A 70 7.11 -10.30 -5.41
CA ASN A 70 6.23 -9.28 -4.83
C ASN A 70 6.77 -8.84 -3.47
N ALA A 71 6.54 -7.58 -3.12
CA ALA A 71 6.94 -7.03 -1.81
C ALA A 71 6.31 -7.81 -0.64
N CYS A 72 5.09 -8.31 -0.82
CA CYS A 72 4.35 -9.10 0.17
C CYS A 72 3.85 -10.41 -0.49
N PRO A 73 4.73 -11.41 -0.66
CA PRO A 73 4.43 -12.61 -1.46
C PRO A 73 3.33 -13.47 -0.83
N ASP A 74 3.22 -13.52 0.49
CA ASP A 74 2.20 -14.32 1.19
C ASP A 74 0.80 -13.75 1.00
N PHE A 75 0.65 -12.43 1.11
CA PHE A 75 -0.59 -11.73 0.79
C PHE A 75 -0.98 -11.97 -0.67
N ALA A 76 -0.07 -11.70 -1.61
CA ALA A 76 -0.33 -11.81 -3.05
C ALA A 76 -0.69 -13.25 -3.45
N ARG A 77 -0.03 -14.24 -2.85
CA ARG A 77 -0.36 -15.66 -3.02
C ARG A 77 -1.77 -15.97 -2.55
N ALA A 78 -2.08 -15.63 -1.30
CA ALA A 78 -3.38 -15.93 -0.70
C ALA A 78 -4.51 -15.27 -1.49
N GLN A 79 -4.35 -13.99 -1.87
CA GLN A 79 -5.33 -13.27 -2.69
C GLN A 79 -5.55 -13.94 -4.05
N LYS A 80 -4.48 -14.28 -4.79
CA LYS A 80 -4.60 -14.98 -6.08
C LYS A 80 -5.25 -16.36 -5.92
N GLU A 81 -4.93 -17.10 -4.86
CA GLU A 81 -5.58 -18.39 -4.60
C GLU A 81 -7.09 -18.22 -4.33
N LEU A 82 -7.50 -17.19 -3.60
CA LEU A 82 -8.92 -16.88 -3.37
C LEU A 82 -9.63 -16.48 -4.67
N LEU A 83 -9.00 -15.66 -5.51
CA LEU A 83 -9.54 -15.26 -6.82
C LEU A 83 -9.72 -16.45 -7.76
N HIS A 84 -8.72 -17.34 -7.82
CA HIS A 84 -8.80 -18.56 -8.63
C HIS A 84 -9.92 -19.49 -8.16
N ARG A 85 -10.02 -19.74 -6.85
CA ARG A 85 -11.06 -20.61 -6.27
C ARG A 85 -12.48 -20.12 -6.55
N ASN A 86 -12.66 -18.82 -6.73
CA ASN A 86 -13.94 -18.18 -7.06
C ASN A 86 -14.08 -17.84 -8.55
N SER A 87 -13.13 -18.28 -9.39
CA SER A 87 -13.12 -18.07 -10.83
C SER A 87 -13.28 -16.61 -11.26
N LYS A 88 -12.67 -15.68 -10.51
CA LYS A 88 -12.87 -14.24 -10.73
C LYS A 88 -11.87 -13.67 -11.74
N PRO A 89 -12.32 -13.01 -12.81
CA PRO A 89 -11.43 -12.25 -13.69
C PRO A 89 -10.81 -11.07 -12.94
N ILE A 90 -9.60 -10.69 -13.36
CA ILE A 90 -8.85 -9.56 -12.81
C ILE A 90 -8.80 -8.43 -13.82
N TRP A 91 -9.05 -7.20 -13.38
CA TRP A 91 -8.85 -5.97 -14.16
C TRP A 91 -8.12 -4.93 -13.31
N TYR A 92 -6.93 -4.51 -13.68
CA TYR A 92 -6.13 -3.53 -12.95
C TYR A 92 -6.66 -2.10 -13.13
N THR A 93 -6.74 -1.37 -12.04
CA THR A 93 -7.19 0.03 -12.00
C THR A 93 -6.09 1.04 -12.29
N GLU A 94 -4.81 0.64 -12.14
CA GLU A 94 -3.67 1.45 -12.60
C GLU A 94 -3.26 1.01 -14.00
N ARG A 95 -3.49 1.88 -14.98
CA ARG A 95 -3.19 1.63 -16.40
C ARG A 95 -2.49 2.82 -17.02
N TRP A 96 -1.27 3.07 -16.57
CA TRP A 96 -0.52 4.26 -16.98
C TRP A 96 -0.08 4.17 -18.44
N HIS A 97 0.06 5.31 -19.10
CA HIS A 97 0.92 5.35 -20.28
C HIS A 97 2.34 4.95 -19.87
N GLN A 98 3.06 4.18 -20.68
CA GLN A 98 4.33 3.57 -20.29
C GLN A 98 5.35 4.58 -19.74
N ARG A 99 5.45 5.76 -20.38
CA ARG A 99 6.32 6.85 -19.92
C ARG A 99 5.94 7.37 -18.54
N GLU A 100 4.64 7.54 -18.26
CA GLU A 100 4.15 8.05 -16.97
C GLU A 100 4.32 7.01 -15.85
N SER A 101 4.17 5.73 -16.20
CA SER A 101 4.47 4.59 -15.33
C SER A 101 5.91 4.64 -14.82
N ILE A 102 6.87 4.88 -15.72
CA ILE A 102 8.29 4.99 -15.39
C ILE A 102 8.55 6.21 -14.52
N LEU A 103 8.00 7.38 -14.88
CA LEU A 103 8.19 8.61 -14.10
C LEU A 103 7.61 8.49 -12.69
N SER A 104 6.43 7.87 -12.54
CA SER A 104 5.79 7.65 -11.24
C SER A 104 6.61 6.70 -10.38
N ARG A 105 7.16 5.63 -10.98
CA ARG A 105 8.09 4.72 -10.30
C ARG A 105 9.37 5.42 -9.85
N GLN A 106 9.96 6.28 -10.69
CA GLN A 106 11.16 7.05 -10.34
C GLN A 106 10.90 8.01 -9.17
N MET A 107 9.74 8.66 -9.14
CA MET A 107 9.35 9.52 -8.02
C MET A 107 9.17 8.72 -6.73
N HIS A 108 8.56 7.55 -6.80
CA HIS A 108 8.45 6.61 -5.68
C HIS A 108 9.82 6.15 -5.17
N ASP A 109 10.71 5.74 -6.07
CA ASP A 109 12.07 5.32 -5.74
C ASP A 109 12.87 6.47 -5.11
N HIS A 110 12.68 7.70 -5.58
CA HIS A 110 13.26 8.89 -4.98
C HIS A 110 12.73 9.12 -3.56
N ALA A 111 11.41 9.06 -3.34
CA ALA A 111 10.81 9.16 -2.02
C ALA A 111 11.37 8.09 -1.06
N ASN A 112 11.53 6.86 -1.54
CA ASN A 112 12.14 5.76 -0.80
C ASN A 112 13.62 6.00 -0.46
N LEU A 113 14.37 6.66 -1.33
CA LEU A 113 15.75 7.05 -1.04
C LEU A 113 15.81 8.12 0.06
N VAL A 114 14.92 9.11 0.01
CA VAL A 114 14.85 10.19 1.00
C VAL A 114 14.49 9.64 2.39
N VAL A 115 13.51 8.75 2.51
CA VAL A 115 13.16 8.15 3.82
C VAL A 115 14.30 7.29 4.39
N ARG A 116 15.09 6.62 3.54
CA ARG A 116 16.29 5.89 3.97
C ARG A 116 17.35 6.83 4.53
N LYS A 117 17.57 7.99 3.90
CA LYS A 117 18.47 9.03 4.43
C LYS A 117 18.00 9.56 5.78
N ALA A 118 16.69 9.82 5.91
CA ALA A 118 16.08 10.22 7.17
C ALA A 118 16.33 9.15 8.25
N ALA A 119 16.05 7.88 7.95
CA ALA A 119 16.29 6.79 8.89
C ALA A 119 17.75 6.75 9.38
N VAL A 120 18.74 6.91 8.50
CA VAL A 120 20.15 7.02 8.89
C VAL A 120 20.42 8.23 9.80
N ALA A 121 19.87 9.41 9.47
CA ALA A 121 20.02 10.60 10.31
C ALA A 121 19.47 10.38 11.74
N SER A 122 18.34 9.67 11.88
CA SER A 122 17.78 9.32 13.20
C SER A 122 18.72 8.40 14.00
N LEU A 123 19.37 7.43 13.33
CA LEU A 123 20.34 6.51 13.93
C LEU A 123 21.68 7.19 14.28
N ASP A 124 21.98 8.33 13.66
CA ASP A 124 23.14 9.16 14.03
C ASP A 124 22.80 10.20 15.12
N GLY A 125 21.53 10.29 15.51
CA GLY A 125 21.04 11.31 16.44
C GLY A 125 21.08 12.73 15.84
N ARG A 126 21.03 12.84 14.51
CA ARG A 126 20.85 14.08 13.75
C ARG A 126 19.36 14.31 13.51
N PHE A 127 18.65 14.73 14.56
CA PHE A 127 17.18 14.79 14.54
C PHE A 127 16.62 15.88 13.65
N ASP A 128 17.29 17.02 13.51
CA ASP A 128 16.86 18.07 12.58
C ASP A 128 16.94 17.60 11.12
N ASP A 129 18.03 16.89 10.77
CA ASP A 129 18.17 16.27 9.44
C ASP A 129 17.10 15.20 9.22
N TYR A 130 16.82 14.37 10.23
CA TYR A 130 15.74 13.38 10.17
C TYR A 130 14.39 14.03 9.88
N VAL A 131 14.00 15.03 10.67
CA VAL A 131 12.70 15.72 10.53
C VAL A 131 12.59 16.38 9.16
N ARG A 132 13.64 17.09 8.71
CA ARG A 132 13.68 17.71 7.37
C ARG A 132 13.50 16.68 6.27
N ASP A 133 14.34 15.63 6.26
CA ASP A 133 14.34 14.66 5.18
C ASP A 133 13.04 13.81 5.20
N PHE A 134 12.53 13.46 6.38
CA PHE A 134 11.27 12.74 6.51
C PHE A 134 10.06 13.58 6.07
N TRP A 135 10.07 14.89 6.34
CA TRP A 135 9.09 15.82 5.79
C TRP A 135 9.17 15.89 4.25
N CYS A 136 10.38 15.99 3.68
CA CYS A 136 10.56 15.94 2.24
C CYS A 136 10.01 14.64 1.63
N HIS A 137 10.28 13.49 2.26
CA HIS A 137 9.70 12.20 1.86
C HIS A 137 8.18 12.27 1.83
N TRP A 138 7.54 12.77 2.89
CA TRP A 138 6.08 12.91 2.95
C TRP A 138 5.53 13.76 1.80
N GLN A 139 6.15 14.91 1.49
CA GLN A 139 5.70 15.77 0.39
C GLN A 139 5.73 15.02 -0.95
N TYR A 140 6.80 14.28 -1.23
CA TYR A 140 6.87 13.44 -2.44
C TYR A 140 5.81 12.33 -2.44
N SER A 141 5.62 11.63 -1.32
CA SER A 141 4.62 10.57 -1.21
C SER A 141 3.18 11.09 -1.35
N LYS A 142 2.89 12.30 -0.85
CA LYS A 142 1.59 12.96 -1.03
C LYS A 142 1.33 13.29 -2.49
N GLU A 143 2.31 13.85 -3.18
CA GLU A 143 2.21 14.15 -4.62
C GLU A 143 2.02 12.86 -5.44
N GLU A 144 2.83 11.83 -5.16
CA GLU A 144 2.72 10.50 -5.79
C GLU A 144 1.34 9.88 -5.60
N LYS A 145 0.86 9.84 -4.35
CA LYS A 145 -0.45 9.32 -4.00
C LYS A 145 -1.56 10.07 -4.75
N THR A 146 -1.51 11.40 -4.77
CA THR A 146 -2.52 12.24 -5.44
C THR A 146 -2.60 11.94 -6.94
N LYS A 147 -1.44 11.80 -7.60
CA LYS A 147 -1.38 11.41 -9.02
C LYS A 147 -1.96 10.02 -9.24
N ARG A 148 -1.60 9.04 -8.41
CA ARG A 148 -2.13 7.67 -8.49
C ARG A 148 -3.63 7.62 -8.27
N ASP A 149 -4.14 8.31 -7.25
CA ASP A 149 -5.57 8.36 -6.93
C ASP A 149 -6.38 8.99 -8.07
N THR A 150 -5.86 10.06 -8.68
CA THR A 150 -6.49 10.72 -9.83
C THR A 150 -6.53 9.79 -11.04
N HIS A 151 -5.44 9.06 -11.30
CA HIS A 151 -5.36 8.11 -12.41
C HIS A 151 -6.29 6.90 -12.22
N ILE A 152 -6.36 6.35 -11.01
CA ILE A 152 -7.28 5.27 -10.66
C ILE A 152 -8.73 5.75 -10.82
N ALA A 153 -9.05 6.95 -10.35
CA ALA A 153 -10.37 7.55 -10.50
C ALA A 153 -10.77 7.69 -11.98
N HIS A 154 -9.87 8.19 -12.83
CA HIS A 154 -10.10 8.24 -14.27
C HIS A 154 -10.37 6.84 -14.86
N ASN A 155 -9.62 5.83 -14.42
CA ASN A 155 -9.85 4.45 -14.86
C ASN A 155 -11.20 3.90 -14.40
N PHE A 156 -11.71 4.27 -13.22
CA PHE A 156 -13.07 3.92 -12.80
C PHE A 156 -14.16 4.51 -13.72
N GLU A 157 -13.93 5.69 -14.29
CA GLU A 157 -14.86 6.33 -15.22
C GLU A 157 -15.06 5.52 -16.51
N ILE A 158 -14.00 4.86 -16.98
CA ILE A 158 -14.03 4.09 -18.22
C ILE A 158 -14.04 2.56 -18.01
N ALA A 159 -14.00 2.11 -16.75
CA ALA A 159 -13.85 0.70 -16.40
C ALA A 159 -14.97 -0.18 -16.98
N GLU A 160 -16.23 0.25 -16.93
CA GLU A 160 -17.37 -0.57 -17.39
C GLU A 160 -17.26 -0.94 -18.88
N GLU A 161 -16.99 0.05 -19.74
CA GLU A 161 -16.81 -0.18 -21.18
C GLU A 161 -15.63 -1.12 -21.46
N ARG A 162 -14.50 -0.86 -20.80
CA ARG A 162 -13.28 -1.67 -20.97
C ARG A 162 -13.46 -3.11 -20.48
N ILE A 163 -14.10 -3.30 -19.34
CA ILE A 163 -14.41 -4.61 -18.76
C ILE A 163 -15.35 -5.39 -19.70
N ARG A 164 -16.44 -4.79 -20.18
CA ARG A 164 -17.38 -5.46 -21.10
C ARG A 164 -16.73 -5.82 -22.43
N THR A 165 -15.80 -5.00 -22.89
CA THR A 165 -15.03 -5.28 -24.11
C THR A 165 -14.10 -6.46 -23.90
N ARG A 166 -13.43 -6.52 -22.75
CA ARG A 166 -12.44 -7.55 -22.42
C ARG A 166 -13.04 -8.90 -22.05
N TYR A 167 -14.19 -8.92 -21.35
CA TYR A 167 -14.85 -10.15 -20.90
C TYR A 167 -16.21 -10.30 -21.57
N PRO A 168 -16.29 -11.06 -22.69
CA PRO A 168 -17.54 -11.25 -23.43
C PRO A 168 -18.68 -11.81 -22.57
N SER A 169 -18.36 -12.64 -21.56
CA SER A 169 -19.34 -13.20 -20.62
C SER A 169 -20.06 -12.15 -19.78
N LEU A 170 -19.49 -10.94 -19.67
CA LEU A 170 -20.04 -9.84 -18.86
C LEU A 170 -20.78 -8.81 -19.72
N ARG A 171 -20.79 -8.94 -21.06
CA ARG A 171 -21.33 -7.92 -21.97
C ARG A 171 -22.81 -7.63 -21.74
N GLU A 172 -23.64 -8.66 -21.60
CA GLU A 172 -25.10 -8.57 -21.47
C GLU A 172 -25.57 -8.41 -20.02
N GLN A 173 -24.66 -8.43 -19.04
CA GLN A 173 -25.02 -8.33 -17.63
C GLN A 173 -25.53 -6.92 -17.31
N ARG A 174 -26.74 -6.83 -16.74
CA ARG A 174 -27.42 -5.55 -16.47
C ARG A 174 -26.58 -4.61 -15.60
N GLU A 175 -25.98 -5.14 -14.53
CA GLU A 175 -25.13 -4.39 -13.62
C GLU A 175 -23.85 -5.16 -13.35
N LEU A 176 -22.70 -4.52 -13.54
CA LEU A 176 -21.39 -5.06 -13.17
C LEU A 176 -20.96 -4.56 -11.80
N HIS A 177 -20.34 -5.42 -11.02
CA HIS A 177 -19.73 -5.13 -9.73
C HIS A 177 -18.21 -5.29 -9.82
N LEU A 178 -17.52 -4.15 -9.87
CA LEU A 178 -16.07 -4.06 -9.74
C LEU A 178 -15.69 -3.92 -8.27
N VAL A 179 -14.88 -4.84 -7.75
CA VAL A 179 -14.27 -4.72 -6.43
C VAL A 179 -12.78 -4.42 -6.62
N ALA A 180 -12.33 -3.27 -6.13
CA ALA A 180 -10.92 -2.89 -6.15
C ALA A 180 -10.33 -2.94 -4.73
N ARG A 181 -9.09 -3.40 -4.61
CA ARG A 181 -8.34 -3.44 -3.36
C ARG A 181 -7.17 -2.48 -3.45
N LEU A 182 -7.10 -1.51 -2.55
CA LEU A 182 -6.02 -0.51 -2.47
C LEU A 182 -5.52 -0.34 -1.05
N GLY A 183 -4.28 0.12 -0.94
CA GLY A 183 -3.69 0.54 0.32
C GLY A 183 -4.55 1.61 0.96
N ALA A 184 -4.71 1.54 2.27
CA ALA A 184 -5.72 2.34 2.94
C ALA A 184 -5.50 3.85 2.94
N MET A 185 -4.32 4.29 2.54
CA MET A 185 -4.02 5.70 2.38
C MET A 185 -4.56 6.27 1.07
N HIS A 186 -4.80 5.46 0.04
CA HIS A 186 -5.33 5.94 -1.23
C HIS A 186 -6.76 6.46 -1.08
N CYS A 187 -7.16 7.47 -1.86
CA CYS A 187 -8.49 8.08 -1.85
C CYS A 187 -9.03 8.41 -3.27
N PRO A 188 -8.97 7.51 -4.28
CA PRO A 188 -9.47 7.79 -5.64
C PRO A 188 -10.96 8.16 -5.68
N GLU A 189 -11.75 7.74 -4.70
CA GLU A 189 -13.16 8.11 -4.57
C GLU A 189 -13.39 9.63 -4.47
N GLN A 190 -12.38 10.41 -4.05
CA GLN A 190 -12.45 11.86 -3.97
C GLN A 190 -12.32 12.53 -5.35
N TYR A 191 -11.80 11.81 -6.34
CA TYR A 191 -11.53 12.30 -7.70
C TYR A 191 -12.43 11.64 -8.75
N CYS A 192 -13.32 10.72 -8.33
CA CYS A 192 -14.23 10.00 -9.21
C CYS A 192 -15.64 10.59 -9.10
N SER A 193 -16.28 10.82 -10.24
CA SER A 193 -17.67 11.29 -10.31
C SER A 193 -18.68 10.17 -10.08
N LYS A 194 -18.30 8.92 -10.33
CA LYS A 194 -19.14 7.74 -10.06
C LYS A 194 -19.21 7.45 -8.56
N PRO A 195 -20.37 6.96 -8.06
CA PRO A 195 -20.48 6.46 -6.70
C PRO A 195 -19.51 5.29 -6.46
N VAL A 196 -18.64 5.45 -5.46
CA VAL A 196 -17.71 4.40 -4.99
C VAL A 196 -18.05 4.06 -3.54
N GLU A 197 -18.38 2.80 -3.28
CA GLU A 197 -18.57 2.28 -1.92
C GLU A 197 -17.21 2.00 -1.28
N VAL A 198 -16.80 2.79 -0.28
CA VAL A 198 -15.54 2.57 0.43
C VAL A 198 -15.78 1.65 1.63
N VAL A 199 -15.02 0.55 1.68
CA VAL A 199 -15.06 -0.42 2.77
C VAL A 199 -13.70 -0.47 3.44
N GLN A 200 -13.67 -0.16 4.73
CA GLN A 200 -12.48 -0.38 5.56
C GLN A 200 -12.45 -1.84 6.01
N LEU A 201 -11.49 -2.63 5.51
CA LEU A 201 -11.31 -3.98 6.00
C LEU A 201 -10.66 -3.97 7.39
N PRO A 202 -10.93 -4.99 8.23
CA PRO A 202 -10.24 -5.15 9.50
C PRO A 202 -8.73 -5.08 9.31
N SER A 203 -8.10 -4.19 10.07
CA SER A 203 -6.67 -3.96 10.03
C SER A 203 -6.23 -3.40 11.37
N GLU A 204 -5.43 -4.16 12.10
CA GLU A 204 -4.73 -3.63 13.28
C GLU A 204 -3.67 -2.66 12.78
N ARG A 205 -3.95 -1.36 12.91
CA ARG A 205 -2.95 -0.31 12.69
C ARG A 205 -2.44 0.17 14.03
N SER A 206 -1.14 0.41 14.07
CA SER A 206 -0.51 1.11 15.17
C SER A 206 -1.20 2.46 15.42
N PRO A 207 -1.53 2.80 16.67
CA PRO A 207 -1.94 4.14 17.06
C PRO A 207 -1.01 5.26 16.56
N ILE A 208 0.32 5.03 16.60
CA ILE A 208 1.31 5.99 16.05
C ILE A 208 1.10 6.20 14.55
N PHE A 209 0.85 5.13 13.78
CA PHE A 209 0.58 5.26 12.35
C PHE A 209 -0.71 6.05 12.07
N VAL A 210 -1.76 5.82 12.86
CA VAL A 210 -3.03 6.57 12.73
C VAL A 210 -2.81 8.05 13.03
N GLU A 211 -2.12 8.36 14.13
CA GLU A 211 -1.83 9.73 14.54
C GLU A 211 -0.88 10.44 13.57
N TYR A 212 0.13 9.73 13.07
CA TYR A 212 1.02 10.22 12.01
C TYR A 212 0.23 10.71 10.80
N ASN A 213 -0.67 9.88 10.26
CA ASN A 213 -1.46 10.28 9.09
C ASN A 213 -2.34 11.49 9.38
N ARG A 214 -2.96 11.54 10.58
CA ARG A 214 -3.80 12.67 10.99
C ARG A 214 -3.00 13.98 11.04
N VAL A 215 -1.85 13.97 11.71
CA VAL A 215 -1.02 15.17 11.91
C VAL A 215 -0.40 15.61 10.59
N ILE A 216 0.17 14.67 9.83
CA ILE A 216 0.95 14.98 8.63
C ILE A 216 0.07 15.49 7.47
N GLU A 217 -1.22 15.16 7.47
CA GLU A 217 -2.19 15.70 6.50
C GLU A 217 -2.55 17.16 6.77
N THR A 218 -2.55 17.59 8.04
CA THR A 218 -2.94 18.95 8.45
C THR A 218 -1.76 19.88 8.73
N ALA A 219 -0.58 19.33 9.02
CA ALA A 219 0.60 20.12 9.34
C ALA A 219 1.01 21.00 8.15
N THR A 220 1.40 22.23 8.46
CA THR A 220 1.88 23.22 7.47
C THR A 220 3.39 23.35 7.48
N SER A 221 4.05 22.84 8.52
CA SER A 221 5.50 22.88 8.68
C SER A 221 6.07 21.58 9.27
N PRO A 222 7.37 21.29 9.04
CA PRO A 222 8.04 20.15 9.67
C PRO A 222 8.10 20.25 11.20
N ASP A 223 8.16 21.46 11.77
CA ASP A 223 8.22 21.66 13.22
C ASP A 223 6.91 21.28 13.92
N GLU A 224 5.77 21.57 13.30
CA GLU A 224 4.45 21.12 13.78
C GLU A 224 4.35 19.59 13.80
N ALA A 225 4.92 18.92 12.79
CA ALA A 225 4.90 17.47 12.66
C ALA A 225 6.06 16.77 13.41
N ARG A 226 7.00 17.52 13.97
CA ARG A 226 8.22 16.98 14.60
C ARG A 226 7.94 15.95 15.70
N PRO A 227 7.02 16.15 16.66
CA PRO A 227 6.75 15.18 17.70
C PRO A 227 6.34 13.81 17.12
N ILE A 228 5.42 13.82 16.15
CA ILE A 228 4.89 12.57 15.60
C ILE A 228 5.90 11.87 14.68
N MET A 229 6.75 12.62 13.97
CA MET A 229 7.85 12.02 13.21
C MET A 229 8.85 11.33 14.14
N LEU A 230 9.26 11.99 15.23
CA LEU A 230 10.18 11.39 16.19
C LEU A 230 9.56 10.17 16.89
N ALA A 231 8.27 10.20 17.20
CA ALA A 231 7.52 9.04 17.68
C ALA A 231 7.55 7.89 16.67
N PHE A 232 7.36 8.18 15.37
CA PHE A 232 7.44 7.19 14.30
C PHE A 232 8.84 6.57 14.18
N ALA A 233 9.91 7.38 14.27
CA ALA A 233 11.28 6.88 14.33
C ALA A 233 11.52 5.98 15.55
N LEU A 234 11.09 6.41 16.75
CA LEU A 234 11.26 5.64 17.97
C LEU A 234 10.53 4.29 17.89
N GLN A 235 9.32 4.26 17.33
CA GLN A 235 8.57 3.02 17.11
C GLN A 235 9.37 2.04 16.25
N GLY A 236 9.89 2.49 15.10
CA GLY A 236 10.65 1.64 14.19
C GLY A 236 11.93 1.08 14.82
N ILE A 237 12.60 1.86 15.67
CA ILE A 237 13.81 1.43 16.41
C ILE A 237 13.43 0.46 17.54
N SER A 238 12.41 0.81 18.33
CA SER A 238 11.91 -0.02 19.45
C SER A 238 11.49 -1.40 18.98
N ALA A 239 10.75 -1.49 17.86
CA ALA A 239 10.31 -2.76 17.28
C ALA A 239 11.49 -3.64 16.85
N LYS A 240 12.52 -3.06 16.22
CA LYS A 240 13.73 -3.80 15.81
C LYS A 240 14.55 -4.31 16.98
N GLN A 241 14.59 -3.55 18.08
CA GLN A 241 15.38 -3.90 19.26
C GLN A 241 14.58 -4.65 20.34
N HIS A 242 13.30 -4.94 20.09
CA HIS A 242 12.38 -5.54 21.07
C HIS A 242 12.36 -4.79 22.41
N ALA A 243 12.41 -3.45 22.37
CA ALA A 243 12.55 -2.62 23.56
C ALA A 243 11.28 -2.53 24.44
N GLY A 244 10.16 -3.14 24.01
CA GLY A 244 8.94 -3.25 24.81
C GLY A 244 8.17 -1.94 25.03
N LEU A 245 8.50 -0.87 24.29
CA LEU A 245 7.76 0.40 24.38
C LEU A 245 6.41 0.27 23.69
N SER A 246 5.33 0.60 24.39
CA SER A 246 4.00 0.66 23.79
C SER A 246 3.82 1.94 22.97
N ASP A 247 2.93 1.90 21.99
CA ASP A 247 2.60 3.07 21.17
C ASP A 247 2.05 4.23 22.00
N SER A 248 1.27 3.95 23.05
CA SER A 248 0.76 4.97 23.97
C SER A 248 1.87 5.63 24.77
N ASP A 249 2.87 4.86 25.22
CA ASP A 249 4.02 5.44 25.95
C ASP A 249 4.82 6.36 25.05
N ILE A 250 5.07 5.93 23.80
CA ILE A 250 5.81 6.73 22.81
C ILE A 250 5.07 8.03 22.49
N LEU A 251 3.76 7.99 22.27
CA LEU A 251 2.95 9.17 21.96
C LEU A 251 2.86 10.17 23.13
N ALA A 252 3.01 9.71 24.37
CA ALA A 252 3.00 10.57 25.55
C ALA A 252 4.35 11.27 25.80
N MET A 253 5.44 10.88 25.13
CA MET A 253 6.75 11.47 25.32
C MET A 253 6.85 12.89 24.74
N SER A 254 7.51 13.77 25.49
CA SER A 254 7.98 15.06 24.95
C SER A 254 9.06 14.85 23.89
N ILE A 255 9.31 15.88 23.07
CA ILE A 255 10.38 15.86 22.04
C ILE A 255 11.73 15.47 22.65
N SER A 256 12.11 16.09 23.78
CA SER A 256 13.40 15.80 24.44
C SER A 256 13.47 14.35 24.95
N GLU A 257 12.34 13.77 25.38
CA GLU A 257 12.28 12.37 25.79
C GLU A 257 12.41 11.42 24.61
N LEU A 258 11.73 11.69 23.50
CA LEU A 258 11.84 10.93 22.26
C LEU A 258 13.29 10.90 21.77
N GLU A 259 13.91 12.07 21.64
CA GLU A 259 15.30 12.21 21.18
C GLU A 259 16.29 11.47 22.10
N ARG A 260 16.12 11.60 23.42
CA ARG A 260 16.95 10.91 24.41
C ARG A 260 16.79 9.40 24.32
N THR A 261 15.56 8.90 24.20
CA THR A 261 15.25 7.47 24.13
C THR A 261 15.80 6.86 22.84
N ILE A 262 15.63 7.53 21.69
CA ILE A 262 16.22 7.10 20.42
C ILE A 262 17.75 6.98 20.56
N ARG A 263 18.43 8.00 21.10
CA ARG A 263 19.89 7.94 21.32
C ARG A 263 20.29 6.77 22.22
N ALA A 264 19.52 6.49 23.26
CA ALA A 264 19.80 5.41 24.20
C ALA A 264 19.72 4.03 23.51
N LEU A 265 18.63 3.78 22.77
CA LEU A 265 18.41 2.54 22.02
C LEU A 265 19.48 2.31 20.96
N VAL A 266 19.79 3.33 20.15
CA VAL A 266 20.86 3.25 19.13
C VAL A 266 22.22 2.93 19.77
N ARG A 267 22.54 3.53 20.91
CA ARG A 267 23.81 3.24 21.63
C ARG A 267 23.85 1.82 22.17
N ALA A 268 22.74 1.29 22.65
CA ALA A 268 22.65 -0.09 23.13
C ALA A 268 22.94 -1.09 22.00
N GLU A 269 22.35 -0.89 20.82
CA GLU A 269 22.60 -1.72 19.64
C GLU A 269 24.06 -1.66 19.17
N LYS A 270 24.66 -0.47 19.10
CA LYS A 270 26.09 -0.32 18.75
C LYS A 270 27.04 -1.01 19.73
N LYS A 271 26.66 -1.15 21.01
CA LYS A 271 27.44 -1.92 22.00
C LYS A 271 27.33 -3.42 21.78
N GLN A 272 26.16 -3.93 21.40
CA GLN A 272 25.94 -5.35 21.11
C GLN A 272 26.61 -5.80 19.80
N ALA A 273 26.79 -4.89 18.84
CA ALA A 273 27.39 -5.18 17.54
C ALA A 273 28.94 -5.22 17.52
N LYS A 274 29.63 -4.92 18.62
CA LYS A 274 31.10 -5.06 18.68
C LYS A 274 31.46 -6.53 18.95
N PRO A 275 32.19 -7.22 18.05
CA PRO A 275 32.72 -8.53 18.36
C PRO A 275 33.75 -8.41 19.49
N LEU A 276 33.71 -9.38 20.41
CA LEU A 276 34.72 -9.59 21.45
C LEU A 276 36.09 -9.87 20.83
#